data_AF-F9ZUX3-F1
#
_entry.id   AF-F9ZUX3-F1
#
_cell.length_a   1.000
_cell.length_b   1.000
_cell.length_c   1.000
_cell.angle_alpha   90.00
_cell.angle_beta   90.00
_cell.angle_gamma   90.00
#
_symmetry.space_group_name_H-M   'P 1'
#
loop_
_entity.id
_entity.type
_entity.pdbx_description
1 polymer ?
#
loop_
_entity_poly.entity_id
_entity_poly.type
_entity_poly.pdbx_seq_one_letter_code
_entity_poly.pdbx_strand_id
1 'polypeptide(L)'
;MPSKIERITQQLAEYEAKSKAARAELQKLRKEQDRQARIAARKERSKAIFAAGTVVEAAGLLSLDRTTLLGILLEAKGNLQDPQKVASWKRLGEQQDPSQKSTDTGTGATA
;
A
#
# COMPACT_ATOMS: atom_id res chain seq x y z
N MET A 1 57.47 -23.52 -10.99
CA MET A 1 56.92 -22.29 -10.37
C MET A 1 56.11 -21.56 -11.41
N PRO A 2 54.80 -21.35 -11.25
CA PRO A 2 53.99 -20.63 -12.23
C PRO A 2 54.49 -19.19 -12.38
N SER A 3 54.53 -18.72 -13.62
CA SER A 3 55.04 -17.39 -13.95
C SER A 3 54.18 -16.31 -13.31
N LYS A 4 54.73 -15.11 -13.14
CA LYS A 4 53.98 -13.97 -12.56
C LYS A 4 52.72 -13.66 -13.38
N ILE A 5 52.77 -13.86 -14.70
CA ILE A 5 51.65 -13.64 -15.62
C ILE A 5 50.55 -14.69 -15.39
N GLU A 6 50.91 -15.97 -15.26
CA GLU A 6 49.95 -17.06 -15.00
C GLU A 6 49.22 -16.90 -13.67
N ARG A 7 49.93 -16.41 -12.63
CA ARG A 7 49.30 -16.12 -11.33
C ARG A 7 48.29 -14.98 -11.42
N ILE A 8 48.59 -13.93 -12.19
CA ILE A 8 47.69 -12.78 -12.37
C ILE A 8 46.45 -13.19 -13.19
N THR A 9 46.61 -14.00 -14.24
CA THR A 9 45.48 -14.46 -15.05
C THR A 9 44.56 -15.40 -14.25
N GLN A 10 45.12 -16.29 -13.42
CA GLN A 10 44.34 -17.12 -12.50
C GLN A 10 43.54 -16.26 -11.50
N GLN A 11 44.19 -15.28 -10.88
CA GLN A 11 43.52 -14.36 -9.95
C GLN A 11 42.39 -13.59 -10.63
N LEU A 12 42.61 -13.08 -11.85
CA LEU A 12 41.61 -12.34 -12.60
C LEU A 12 40.39 -13.21 -12.93
N ALA A 13 40.62 -14.45 -13.38
CA ALA A 13 39.56 -15.43 -13.62
C ALA A 13 38.77 -15.77 -12.34
N GLU A 14 39.44 -15.90 -11.20
CA GLU A 14 38.78 -16.11 -9.90
C GLU A 14 37.92 -14.91 -9.49
N TYR A 15 38.43 -13.68 -9.67
CA TYR A 15 37.66 -12.46 -9.37
C TYR A 15 36.45 -12.30 -10.30
N GLU A 16 36.60 -12.61 -11.57
CA GLU A 16 35.49 -12.61 -12.53
C GLU A 16 34.43 -13.66 -12.16
N ALA A 17 34.85 -14.87 -11.79
CA ALA A 17 33.94 -15.92 -11.35
C ALA A 17 33.18 -15.50 -10.07
N LYS A 18 33.88 -14.94 -9.08
CA LYS A 18 33.27 -14.41 -7.84
C LYS A 18 32.31 -13.25 -8.13
N SER A 19 32.68 -12.32 -9.02
CA SER A 19 31.85 -11.21 -9.45
C SER A 19 30.59 -11.68 -10.16
N LYS A 20 30.71 -12.66 -11.06
CA LYS A 20 29.57 -13.26 -11.76
C LYS A 20 28.62 -13.99 -10.79
N ALA A 21 29.16 -14.74 -9.83
CA ALA A 21 28.37 -15.38 -8.79
C ALA A 21 27.64 -14.35 -7.91
N ALA A 22 28.33 -13.30 -7.47
CA ALA A 22 27.72 -12.23 -6.67
C ALA A 22 26.60 -11.50 -7.44
N ARG A 23 26.79 -11.22 -8.74
CA ARG A 23 25.75 -10.64 -9.59
C ARG A 23 24.53 -11.55 -9.73
N ALA A 24 24.75 -12.87 -9.87
CA ALA A 24 23.65 -13.84 -9.94
C ALA A 24 22.85 -13.90 -8.63
N GLU A 25 23.53 -13.88 -7.48
CA GLU A 25 22.88 -13.81 -6.16
C GLU A 25 22.09 -12.51 -5.99
N LEU A 26 22.65 -11.36 -6.37
CA LEU A 26 21.93 -10.08 -6.34
C LEU A 26 20.68 -10.10 -7.23
N GLN A 27 20.75 -10.73 -8.41
CA GLN A 27 19.58 -10.88 -9.27
C GLN A 27 18.49 -11.75 -8.62
N LYS A 28 18.85 -12.84 -7.94
CA LYS A 28 17.88 -13.67 -7.21
C LYS A 28 17.21 -12.87 -6.09
N LEU A 29 18.00 -12.14 -5.31
CA LEU A 29 17.49 -11.30 -4.22
C LEU A 29 16.54 -10.21 -4.74
N ARG A 30 16.89 -9.54 -5.85
CA ARG A 30 16.00 -8.56 -6.49
C ARG A 30 14.68 -9.17 -6.95
N LYS A 31 14.72 -10.35 -7.58
CA LYS A 31 13.50 -11.07 -8.00
C LYS A 31 12.60 -11.41 -6.81
N GLU A 32 13.18 -11.83 -5.69
CA GLU A 32 12.41 -12.13 -4.49
C GLU A 32 11.84 -10.86 -3.83
N GLN A 33 12.60 -9.76 -3.79
CA GLN A 33 12.10 -8.46 -3.34
C GLN A 33 10.95 -7.96 -4.21
N ASP A 34 11.07 -8.05 -5.54
CA ASP A 34 10.00 -7.66 -6.48
C ASP A 34 8.74 -8.49 -6.27
N ARG A 35 8.91 -9.80 -6.03
CA ARG A 35 7.79 -10.70 -5.71
C ARG A 35 7.11 -10.31 -4.40
N GLN A 36 7.87 -10.03 -3.36
CA GLN A 36 7.34 -9.59 -2.07
C GLN A 36 6.62 -8.25 -2.18
N ALA A 37 7.20 -7.29 -2.92
CA ALA A 37 6.59 -5.99 -3.20
C ALA A 37 5.24 -6.14 -3.92
N ARG A 38 5.15 -7.03 -4.92
CA ARG A 38 3.88 -7.32 -5.61
C ARG A 38 2.82 -7.91 -4.67
N ILE A 39 3.22 -8.83 -3.80
CA ILE A 39 2.31 -9.44 -2.81
C ILE A 39 1.83 -8.37 -1.82
N ALA A 40 2.73 -7.53 -1.31
CA ALA A 40 2.39 -6.43 -0.42
C ALA A 40 1.41 -5.44 -1.09
N ALA A 41 1.69 -5.03 -2.32
CA ALA A 41 0.80 -4.15 -3.08
C ALA A 41 -0.59 -4.75 -3.29
N ARG A 42 -0.68 -6.06 -3.55
CA ARG A 42 -1.97 -6.76 -3.66
C ARG A 42 -2.71 -6.77 -2.31
N LYS A 43 -2.00 -7.04 -1.21
CA LYS A 43 -2.59 -7.03 0.15
C LYS A 43 -3.12 -5.65 0.52
N GLU A 44 -2.35 -4.60 0.29
CA GLU A 44 -2.77 -3.22 0.53
C GLU A 44 -3.99 -2.85 -0.30
N ARG A 45 -3.99 -3.21 -1.60
CA ARG A 45 -5.16 -3.01 -2.46
C ARG A 45 -6.40 -3.73 -1.93
N SER A 46 -6.27 -4.99 -1.54
CA SER A 46 -7.38 -5.75 -0.96
C SER A 46 -7.86 -5.14 0.35
N LYS A 47 -6.95 -4.73 1.24
CA LYS A 47 -7.27 -4.08 2.51
C LYS A 47 -8.06 -2.78 2.30
N ALA A 48 -7.65 -1.95 1.34
CA ALA A 48 -8.36 -0.73 0.99
C ALA A 48 -9.78 -1.02 0.45
N ILE A 49 -9.92 -2.04 -0.41
CA ILE A 49 -11.24 -2.46 -0.92
C ILE A 49 -12.14 -2.95 0.22
N PHE A 50 -11.61 -3.78 1.13
CA PHE A 50 -12.38 -4.27 2.28
C PHE A 50 -12.82 -3.12 3.20
N ALA A 51 -11.91 -2.19 3.53
CA ALA A 51 -12.24 -1.03 4.36
C ALA A 51 -13.32 -0.14 3.71
N ALA A 52 -13.26 0.07 2.40
CA ALA A 52 -14.33 0.77 1.69
C ALA A 52 -15.65 -0.02 1.74
N GLY A 53 -15.59 -1.34 1.53
CA GLY A 53 -16.75 -2.24 1.61
C GLY A 53 -17.45 -2.19 2.97
N THR A 54 -16.69 -2.17 4.08
CA THR A 54 -17.27 -2.07 5.42
C THR A 54 -18.00 -0.76 5.67
N VAL A 55 -17.54 0.35 5.08
CA VAL A 55 -18.25 1.64 5.16
C VAL A 55 -19.54 1.61 4.33
N VAL A 56 -19.50 1.00 3.15
CA VAL A 56 -20.69 0.81 2.30
C VAL A 56 -21.73 -0.07 3.00
N GLU A 57 -21.29 -1.11 3.72
CA GLU A 57 -22.14 -1.95 4.56
C GLU A 57 -22.74 -1.19 5.74
N ALA A 58 -21.93 -0.44 6.48
CA ALA A 58 -22.39 0.38 7.61
C ALA A 58 -23.41 1.45 7.17
N ALA A 59 -23.28 1.97 5.95
CA ALA A 59 -24.25 2.89 5.35
C ALA A 59 -25.53 2.21 4.82
N GLY A 60 -25.65 0.88 4.91
CA GLY A 60 -26.82 0.11 4.45
C GLY A 60 -26.93 0.00 2.92
N LEU A 61 -25.89 0.41 2.18
CA LEU A 61 -25.94 0.54 0.72
C LEU A 61 -25.74 -0.79 -0.02
N LEU A 62 -25.35 -1.87 0.67
CA LEU A 62 -25.22 -3.21 0.07
C LEU A 62 -26.56 -3.81 -0.37
N SER A 63 -27.67 -3.29 0.14
CA SER A 63 -29.02 -3.71 -0.25
C SER A 63 -29.44 -3.17 -1.63
N LEU A 64 -28.75 -2.15 -2.13
CA LEU A 64 -29.03 -1.52 -3.43
C LEU A 64 -28.52 -2.40 -4.57
N ASP A 65 -29.22 -2.37 -5.70
CA ASP A 65 -28.72 -3.01 -6.91
C ASP A 65 -27.44 -2.32 -7.40
N ARG A 66 -26.62 -3.09 -8.12
CA ARG A 66 -25.30 -2.65 -8.58
C ARG A 66 -25.35 -1.36 -9.40
N THR A 67 -26.38 -1.16 -10.22
CA THR A 67 -26.50 0.02 -11.07
C THR A 67 -26.88 1.26 -10.28
N THR A 68 -27.78 1.14 -9.31
CA THR A 68 -28.15 2.24 -8.40
C THR A 68 -26.96 2.66 -7.54
N LEU A 69 -26.25 1.71 -6.93
CA LEU A 69 -25.05 2.01 -6.14
C LEU A 69 -23.98 2.73 -6.99
N LEU A 70 -23.75 2.26 -8.22
CA LEU A 70 -22.82 2.90 -9.14
C LEU A 70 -23.25 4.34 -9.48
N GLY A 71 -24.54 4.58 -9.71
CA GLY A 71 -25.09 5.92 -9.96
C GLY A 71 -24.81 6.88 -8.80
N ILE A 72 -25.12 6.46 -7.58
CA ILE A 72 -24.87 7.25 -6.35
C ILE A 72 -23.39 7.59 -6.22
N LEU A 73 -22.49 6.61 -6.43
CA LEU A 73 -21.05 6.82 -6.33
C LEU A 73 -20.51 7.75 -7.43
N LEU A 74 -21.09 7.72 -8.63
CA LEU A 74 -20.72 8.63 -9.72
C LEU A 74 -21.20 10.07 -9.44
N GLU A 75 -22.39 10.23 -8.89
CA GLU A 75 -22.88 11.53 -8.44
C GLU A 75 -22.02 12.08 -7.30
N ALA A 76 -21.69 11.25 -6.31
CA ALA A 76 -20.78 11.62 -5.24
C ALA A 76 -19.39 12.03 -5.79
N LYS A 77 -18.86 11.28 -6.77
CA LYS A 77 -17.61 11.61 -7.46
C LYS A 77 -17.67 12.97 -8.15
N GLY A 78 -18.77 13.32 -8.81
CA GLY A 78 -18.95 14.63 -9.44
C GLY A 78 -18.89 15.79 -8.44
N ASN A 79 -19.33 15.54 -7.21
CA ASN A 79 -19.36 16.53 -6.13
C ASN A 79 -18.05 16.61 -5.33
N LEU A 80 -17.04 15.77 -5.59
CA LEU A 80 -15.75 15.80 -4.89
C LEU A 80 -14.94 17.09 -5.16
N GLN A 81 -15.29 17.83 -6.21
CA GLN A 81 -14.64 19.12 -6.53
C GLN A 81 -15.11 20.26 -5.62
N ASP A 82 -16.24 20.09 -4.91
CA ASP A 82 -16.78 21.07 -3.98
C ASP A 82 -16.25 20.79 -2.55
N PRO A 83 -15.34 21.63 -2.02
CA PRO A 83 -14.76 21.42 -0.70
C PRO A 83 -15.80 21.51 0.43
N GLN A 84 -16.87 22.29 0.25
CA GLN A 84 -17.91 22.43 1.28
C GLN A 84 -18.75 21.16 1.39
N LYS A 85 -19.09 20.53 0.27
CA LYS A 85 -19.76 19.22 0.26
C LYS A 85 -18.89 18.13 0.85
N VAL A 86 -17.60 18.09 0.49
CA VAL A 86 -16.68 17.10 1.07
C VAL A 86 -16.56 17.29 2.60
N ALA A 87 -16.48 18.54 3.07
CA ALA A 87 -16.44 18.82 4.50
C ALA A 87 -17.74 18.44 5.22
N SER A 88 -18.90 18.65 4.60
CA SER A 88 -20.19 18.27 5.21
C SER A 88 -20.34 16.76 5.31
N TRP A 89 -19.94 16.00 4.29
CA TRP A 89 -19.93 14.53 4.34
C TRP A 89 -18.96 13.98 5.38
N LYS A 90 -17.78 14.60 5.52
CA LYS A 90 -16.83 14.21 6.55
C LYS A 90 -17.42 14.36 7.95
N ARG A 91 -18.03 15.52 8.25
CA ARG A 91 -18.71 15.76 9.54
C ARG A 91 -19.84 14.76 9.80
N LEU A 92 -20.62 14.45 8.77
CA LEU A 92 -21.70 13.47 8.88
C LEU A 92 -21.14 12.07 9.18
N GLY A 93 -20.07 11.66 8.51
CA GLY A 93 -19.37 10.41 8.76
C GLY A 93 -18.83 10.32 10.19
N GLU A 94 -18.15 11.36 10.66
CA GLU A 94 -17.60 11.45 12.04
C GLU A 94 -18.69 11.33 13.12
N GLN A 95 -19.90 11.83 12.86
CA GLN A 95 -21.03 11.70 13.80
C GLN A 95 -21.60 10.28 13.88
N GLN A 96 -21.54 9.55 12.76
CA GLN A 96 -22.16 8.23 12.60
C GLN A 96 -21.18 7.07 12.81
N ASP A 97 -19.87 7.31 12.72
CA ASP A 97 -18.84 6.29 12.95
C ASP A 97 -18.49 6.21 14.46
N PRO A 98 -18.95 5.15 15.17
CA PRO A 98 -18.68 4.99 16.59
C PRO A 98 -17.20 4.73 16.89
N SER A 99 -16.39 4.34 15.90
CA SER A 99 -14.97 4.01 16.08
C SER A 99 -14.05 5.23 16.22
N GLN A 100 -14.54 6.44 15.90
CA GLN A 100 -13.78 7.69 16.05
C GLN A 100 -14.05 8.47 17.35
N LYS A 101 -14.98 8.02 18.21
CA LYS A 101 -15.39 8.75 19.42
C LYS A 101 -14.38 8.75 20.59
N SER A 102 -13.18 8.19 20.45
CA SER A 102 -12.27 7.96 21.59
C SER A 102 -10.81 8.41 21.41
N THR A 103 -10.54 9.60 20.88
CA THR A 103 -9.18 10.19 21.00
C THR A 103 -9.13 11.61 21.53
N ASP A 104 -10.25 12.18 21.97
CA ASP A 104 -10.22 13.51 22.58
C ASP A 104 -10.99 13.53 23.91
N THR A 105 -10.34 13.03 24.95
CA THR A 105 -10.75 13.32 26.33
C THR A 105 -9.49 13.62 27.14
N GLY A 106 -9.11 14.90 27.10
CA GLY A 106 -8.62 15.64 28.25
C GLY A 106 -7.23 15.28 28.77
N THR A 107 -6.19 15.83 28.12
CA THR A 107 -5.03 16.30 28.90
C THR A 107 -5.42 17.66 29.48
N GLY A 108 -6.15 17.61 30.60
CA GLY A 108 -6.42 18.77 31.44
C GLY A 108 -5.10 19.36 31.91
N ALA A 109 -4.92 20.64 31.63
CA ALA A 109 -3.97 21.49 32.32
C ALA A 109 -4.28 21.42 33.83
N THR A 110 -3.27 21.08 34.64
CA THR A 110 -3.29 21.30 36.08
C THR A 110 -1.91 21.71 36.57
N ALA A 111 -1.94 22.87 37.23
CA ALA A 111 -0.96 23.52 38.12
C ALA A 111 0.35 24.04 37.50
#